data_AF-U7MVX4-F1
#
_entry.id   AF-U7MVX4-F1
#
_cell.length_a   1.000
_cell.length_b   1.000
_cell.length_c   1.000
_cell.angle_alpha   90.00
_cell.angle_beta   90.00
_cell.angle_gamma   90.00
#
_symmetry.space_group_name_H-M   'P 1'
#
loop_
_entity.id
_entity.type
_entity.pdbx_description
1 polymer ?
#
loop_
_entity_poly.entity_id
_entity_poly.type
_entity_poly.pdbx_seq_one_letter_code
_entity_poly.pdbx_strand_id
1 'polypeptide(L)' 'MSNFTEPKRIIRSFAAVIAGSWIYCLVLAPAFSAQNYADVAAEKSKEIGIGFTVVALLVGAIWFFIATKKSRS' A
#
# COMPACT_ATOMS: atom_id res chain seq x y z
N MET A 1 17.17 -0.90 20.21
CA MET A 1 16.34 -0.80 18.98
C MET A 1 15.49 -2.06 18.81
N SER A 2 14.37 -2.18 19.52
CA SER A 2 13.50 -3.38 19.53
C SER A 2 12.16 -3.19 18.81
N ASN A 3 11.90 -2.00 18.27
CA ASN A 3 10.55 -1.58 17.83
C ASN A 3 10.23 -1.80 16.34
N PHE A 4 11.21 -2.22 15.52
CA PHE A 4 11.06 -2.40 14.07
C PHE A 4 10.68 -3.84 13.66
N THR A 5 10.54 -4.74 14.63
CA THR A 5 10.28 -6.16 14.38
C THR A 5 8.87 -6.58 14.77
N GLU A 6 8.05 -5.68 15.33
CA GLU A 6 6.67 -6.00 15.68
C GLU A 6 5.83 -6.21 14.42
N PRO A 7 5.38 -7.45 14.15
CA PRO A 7 4.70 -7.77 12.89
C PRO A 7 3.40 -6.98 12.70
N LYS A 8 2.68 -6.72 13.81
CA LYS A 8 1.47 -5.89 13.81
C LYS A 8 1.74 -4.46 13.34
N ARG A 9 2.88 -3.88 13.74
CA ARG A 9 3.25 -2.50 13.40
C ARG A 9 3.64 -2.39 11.93
N ILE A 10 4.40 -3.38 11.42
CA ILE A 10 4.75 -3.51 10.00
C ILE A 10 3.47 -3.58 9.15
N ILE A 11 2.54 -4.49 9.46
CA ILE A 11 1.28 -4.63 8.72
C ILE A 11 0.47 -3.34 8.74
N ARG A 12 0.39 -2.65 9.90
CA ARG A 12 -0.33 -1.38 10.02
C ARG A 12 0.27 -0.28 9.15
N SER A 13 1.60 -0.18 9.11
CA SER A 13 2.31 0.80 8.27
C SER A 13 2.08 0.54 6.79
N PHE A 14 2.21 -0.72 6.33
CA PHE A 14 1.94 -1.07 4.93
C PHE A 14 0.46 -0.87 4.56
N ALA A 15 -0.47 -1.21 5.45
CA ALA A 15 -1.90 -0.96 5.24
C ALA A 15 -2.23 0.54 5.13
N ALA A 16 -1.60 1.40 5.95
CA ALA A 16 -1.78 2.84 5.87
C ALA A 16 -1.26 3.43 4.55
N VAL A 17 -0.11 2.94 4.06
CA VAL A 17 0.44 3.35 2.76
C VAL A 17 -0.47 2.93 1.61
N ILE A 18 -0.95 1.69 1.63
CA ILE A 18 -1.91 1.19 0.62
C ILE A 18 -3.18 2.04 0.63
N ALA A 19 -3.77 2.27 1.82
CA ALA A 19 -4.96 3.10 1.96
C ALA A 19 -4.74 4.53 1.43
N GLY A 20 -3.59 5.14 1.73
CA GLY A 20 -3.21 6.46 1.20
C GLY A 20 -3.13 6.49 -0.33
N SER A 21 -2.50 5.49 -0.95
CA SER A 21 -2.43 5.37 -2.42
C SER A 21 -3.81 5.22 -3.05
N TRP A 22 -4.72 4.45 -2.43
CA TRP A 22 -6.09 4.31 -2.92
C TRP A 22 -6.92 5.58 -2.76
N ILE A 23 -6.76 6.32 -1.67
CA ILE A 23 -7.39 7.64 -1.49
C ILE A 23 -6.93 8.61 -2.59
N TYR A 24 -5.63 8.59 -2.93
CA TYR A 24 -5.15 9.41 -4.05
C TYR A 24 -5.80 9.00 -5.37
N CYS A 25 -5.85 7.70 -5.68
CA CYS A 25 -6.37 7.20 -6.95
C CYS A 25 -7.89 7.40 -7.11
N LEU A 26 -8.67 7.27 -6.04
CA LEU A 26 -10.14 7.31 -6.09
C LEU A 26 -10.75 8.66 -5.69
N VAL A 27 -10.03 9.48 -4.92
CA VAL A 27 -10.58 10.73 -4.39
C VAL A 27 -9.86 11.93 -4.97
N LEU A 28 -8.54 12.04 -4.78
CA LEU A 28 -7.81 13.23 -5.25
C LEU A 28 -7.76 13.28 -6.78
N ALA A 29 -7.32 12.21 -7.44
CA ALA A 29 -7.14 12.26 -8.89
C ALA A 29 -8.44 12.55 -9.66
N PRO A 30 -9.60 11.96 -9.30
CA PRO A 30 -10.87 12.32 -9.93
C PRO A 30 -11.38 13.70 -9.53
N ALA A 31 -11.13 14.17 -8.30
CA ALA A 31 -11.56 15.50 -7.86
C ALA A 31 -10.80 16.65 -8.53
N PHE A 32 -9.57 16.41 -8.99
CA PHE A 32 -8.74 17.40 -9.69
C PHE A 32 -8.70 17.22 -11.21
N SER A 33 -9.45 16.25 -11.77
CA SER A 33 -9.50 16.01 -13.21
C SER A 33 -10.82 16.51 -13.81
N ALA A 34 -10.74 17.09 -15.01
CA ALA A 34 -11.91 17.52 -15.77
C ALA A 34 -12.58 16.37 -16.56
N GLN A 35 -11.98 15.17 -16.55
CA GLN A 35 -12.49 13.97 -17.21
C GLN A 35 -13.49 13.21 -16.33
N ASN A 36 -14.26 12.31 -16.94
CA ASN A 36 -15.23 11.48 -16.23
C ASN A 36 -14.55 10.69 -15.10
N TYR A 37 -15.18 10.72 -13.92
CA TYR A 37 -14.71 10.04 -12.72
C TYR A 37 -14.33 8.58 -12.98
N ALA A 38 -15.16 7.84 -13.72
CA ALA A 38 -14.95 6.42 -14.00
C ALA A 38 -13.66 6.17 -14.79
N ASP A 39 -13.36 7.02 -15.78
CA ASP A 39 -12.16 6.89 -16.61
C ASP A 39 -10.90 7.21 -15.79
N VAL A 40 -10.92 8.32 -15.04
CA VAL A 40 -9.78 8.75 -14.21
C VAL A 40 -9.52 7.76 -13.07
N ALA A 41 -10.57 7.29 -12.40
CA ALA A 41 -10.44 6.32 -11.33
C ALA A 41 -9.94 4.97 -11.88
N ALA A 42 -10.43 4.50 -13.03
CA ALA A 42 -9.98 3.25 -13.63
C ALA A 42 -8.52 3.32 -14.09
N GLU A 43 -8.12 4.42 -14.73
CA GLU A 43 -6.75 4.63 -15.20
C GLU A 43 -5.77 4.73 -14.01
N LYS A 44 -6.06 5.57 -13.02
CA LYS A 44 -5.19 5.73 -11.84
C LYS A 44 -5.18 4.51 -10.93
N SER A 45 -6.30 3.80 -10.81
CA SER A 45 -6.33 2.53 -10.08
C SER A 45 -5.50 1.45 -10.78
N LYS A 46 -5.51 1.41 -12.12
CA LYS A 46 -4.74 0.43 -12.89
C LYS A 46 -3.24 0.73 -12.87
N GLU A 47 -2.86 1.98 -13.10
CA GLU A 47 -1.44 2.38 -13.16
C GLU A 47 -0.78 2.45 -11.79
N ILE A 48 -1.45 3.07 -10.82
CA ILE A 48 -0.86 3.40 -9.51
C ILE A 48 -1.42 2.47 -8.44
N GLY A 49 -2.74 2.27 -8.39
CA GLY A 49 -3.39 1.46 -7.36
C GLY A 49 -2.88 0.00 -7.33
N ILE A 50 -3.09 -0.73 -8.42
CA ILE A 50 -2.76 -2.17 -8.51
C ILE A 50 -1.25 -2.38 -8.45
N GLY A 51 -0.47 -1.63 -9.24
CA GLY A 51 0.98 -1.76 -9.28
C GLY A 51 1.61 -1.52 -7.90
N PHE A 52 1.21 -0.45 -7.21
CA PHE A 52 1.76 -0.12 -5.90
C PHE A 52 1.27 -1.08 -4.80
N THR A 53 0.03 -1.56 -4.88
CA THR A 53 -0.49 -2.56 -3.94
C THR A 53 0.27 -3.88 -4.04
N VAL A 54 0.59 -4.34 -5.25
CA VAL A 54 1.37 -5.58 -5.46
C VAL A 54 2.78 -5.45 -4.90
N VAL A 55 3.47 -4.34 -5.16
CA VAL A 55 4.81 -4.09 -4.62
C VAL A 55 4.78 -3.97 -3.09
N ALA A 56 3.81 -3.22 -2.55
CA ALA A 56 3.66 -3.07 -1.10
C ALA A 56 3.39 -4.41 -0.39
N LEU A 57 2.60 -5.30 -0.99
CA LEU A 57 2.38 -6.65 -0.47
C LEU A 57 3.65 -7.51 -0.52
N LEU A 58 4.42 -7.45 -1.61
CA LEU A 58 5.68 -8.19 -1.72
C LEU A 58 6.69 -7.73 -0.68
N VAL A 59 6.90 -6.42 -0.54
CA VAL A 59 7.82 -5.86 0.45
C VAL A 59 7.34 -6.16 1.88
N GLY A 60 6.05 -6.00 2.15
CA GLY A 60 5.45 -6.32 3.44
C GLY A 60 5.59 -7.81 3.80
N ALA A 61 5.37 -8.71 2.84
CA ALA A 61 5.51 -10.16 3.04
C ALA A 61 6.96 -10.56 3.30
N ILE A 62 7.92 -10.03 2.54
CA ILE A 62 9.36 -10.27 2.76
C ILE A 62 9.76 -9.80 4.16
N TRP A 63 9.35 -8.60 4.55
CA TRP A 63 9.68 -8.04 5.87
C TRP A 63 9.02 -8.82 7.01
N PHE A 64 7.77 -9.23 6.84
CA PHE A 64 7.06 -10.08 7.79
C PHE A 64 7.76 -11.43 7.97
N PHE A 65 8.22 -12.04 6.87
CA PHE A 65 8.94 -13.31 6.89
C PHE A 65 10.31 -13.21 7.58
N ILE A 66 11.04 -12.11 7.34
CA ILE A 66 12.30 -11.82 8.05
C ILE A 66 12.05 -11.62 9.54
N ALA A 67 11.01 -10.85 9.91
CA ALA A 67 10.65 -10.59 11.30
C ALA A 67 10.24 -11.87 12.05
N THR A 68 9.44 -12.74 11.42
CA THR A 68 9.04 -14.03 12.01
C THR A 68 10.20 -15.01 12.12
N LYS A 69 11.10 -15.08 11.12
CA LYS A 69 12.33 -15.89 11.24
C LYS A 69 13.23 -15.41 12.37
N LYS A 70 13.42 -14.09 12.51
CA LYS A 70 14.26 -13.51 13.56
C LYS A 70 13.67 -13.70 14.96
N SER A 71 12.34 -13.73 15.11
CA SER A 71 11.68 -13.98 16.39
C SER A 71 11.74 -15.45 16.86
N ARG A 72 12.07 -16.39 15.96
CA ARG A 72 12.18 -17.83 16.27
C ARG A 72 13.61 -18.30 16.57
N SER A 73 14.61 -17.44 16.38
CA SER A 73 16.02 -17.69 16.68
C SER A 73 16.42 -17.05 18.00
#